data_AF-A0A8I6APV8-F1
#
_entry.id   AF-A0A8I6APV8-F1
#
_cell.length_a   1.000
_cell.length_b   1.000
_cell.length_c   1.000
_cell.angle_alpha   90.00
_cell.angle_beta   90.00
_cell.angle_gamma   90.00
#
_symmetry.space_group_name_H-M   'P 1'
#
loop_
_entity.id
_entity.type
_entity.pdbx_description
1 polymer ?
#
loop_
_entity_poly.entity_id
_entity_poly.type
_entity_poly.pdbx_seq_one_letter_code
_entity_poly.pdbx_strand_id
1 'polypeptide(L)'
;KERKKERKKERKKGGREGGKEERGEREREREREREREREREREREERGGERREGRGGEGRGEVNPRHLTRVVVWNRSPRVVQPVWLDFHGEPQPFQALLPGTTNITLPVYTLKERCLQVVRSLVSPENYRRLDIVSSLYDDLEDYPNVRKDLERLSQEHIENQWLLEKLTGDWRT
;
A
#
# COMPACT_ATOMS: atom_id res chain seq x y z
N LYS A 1 -36.23 -80.98 -33.49
CA LYS A 1 -36.38 -79.49 -33.40
C LYS A 1 -35.68 -78.96 -32.12
N GLU A 2 -34.66 -79.66 -31.60
CA GLU A 2 -34.20 -79.51 -30.20
C GLU A 2 -33.07 -78.50 -29.91
N ARG A 3 -32.09 -78.30 -30.81
CA ARG A 3 -30.79 -77.69 -30.45
C ARG A 3 -30.78 -76.17 -30.14
N LYS A 4 -31.93 -75.49 -30.09
CA LYS A 4 -32.02 -74.03 -29.85
C LYS A 4 -32.51 -73.60 -28.45
N LYS A 5 -32.98 -74.52 -27.59
CA LYS A 5 -33.55 -74.14 -26.27
C LYS A 5 -32.53 -74.02 -25.12
N GLU A 6 -31.46 -74.81 -25.09
CA GLU A 6 -30.51 -74.79 -23.95
C GLU A 6 -29.61 -73.54 -23.93
N ARG A 7 -29.10 -73.11 -25.09
CA ARG A 7 -28.19 -71.95 -25.21
C ARG A 7 -28.74 -70.61 -24.73
N LYS A 8 -30.02 -70.51 -24.36
CA LYS A 8 -30.65 -69.28 -23.84
C LYS A 8 -30.67 -69.17 -22.32
N LYS A 9 -30.25 -70.20 -21.57
CA LYS A 9 -30.30 -70.18 -20.08
C LYS A 9 -29.00 -69.69 -19.41
N GLU A 10 -27.83 -69.93 -20.00
CA GLU A 10 -26.53 -69.55 -19.39
C GLU A 10 -26.19 -68.05 -19.54
N ARG A 11 -26.62 -67.41 -20.63
CA ARG A 11 -26.29 -65.99 -20.91
C ARG A 11 -26.92 -64.96 -19.96
N LYS A 12 -27.70 -65.38 -18.96
CA LYS A 12 -28.40 -64.47 -18.02
C LYS A 12 -27.77 -64.35 -16.64
N LYS A 13 -26.56 -64.89 -16.41
CA LYS A 13 -25.87 -64.81 -15.10
C LYS A 13 -24.61 -63.93 -15.05
N GLY A 14 -23.96 -63.63 -16.18
CA GLY A 14 -22.67 -62.90 -16.21
C GLY A 14 -22.72 -61.38 -16.35
N GLY A 15 -23.91 -60.75 -16.29
CA GLY A 15 -24.09 -59.36 -16.75
C GLY A 15 -24.39 -58.31 -15.67
N ARG A 16 -24.08 -58.54 -14.39
CA ARG A 16 -24.56 -57.65 -13.30
C ARG A 16 -23.54 -57.27 -12.21
N GLU A 17 -22.26 -57.64 -12.35
CA GLU A 17 -21.22 -57.31 -11.35
C GLU A 17 -20.27 -56.21 -11.84
N GLY A 18 -19.71 -56.30 -13.05
CA GLY A 18 -18.72 -55.33 -13.55
C GLY A 18 -19.17 -53.86 -13.62
N GLY A 19 -20.47 -53.58 -13.70
CA GLY A 19 -20.99 -52.20 -13.72
C GLY A 19 -20.99 -51.47 -12.37
N LYS A 20 -20.67 -52.16 -11.26
CA LYS A 20 -20.46 -51.53 -9.95
C LYS A 20 -19.00 -51.17 -9.70
N GLU A 21 -18.07 -52.00 -10.16
CA GLU A 21 -16.63 -51.76 -9.98
C GLU A 21 -16.15 -50.55 -10.78
N GLU A 22 -16.44 -50.46 -12.09
CA GLU A 22 -16.04 -49.29 -12.90
C GLU A 22 -16.57 -47.95 -12.34
N ARG A 23 -17.76 -47.96 -11.73
CA ARG A 23 -18.33 -46.76 -11.10
C ARG A 23 -17.59 -46.40 -9.81
N GLY A 24 -17.23 -47.39 -8.99
CA GLY A 24 -16.44 -47.20 -7.78
C GLY A 24 -14.99 -46.81 -8.07
N GLU A 25 -14.39 -47.31 -9.15
CA GLU A 25 -13.04 -46.90 -9.58
C GLU A 25 -12.99 -45.44 -10.01
N ARG A 26 -13.95 -44.99 -10.84
CA ARG A 26 -14.06 -43.56 -11.23
C ARG A 26 -14.34 -42.64 -10.05
N GLU A 27 -15.00 -43.14 -9.00
CA GLU A 27 -15.27 -42.38 -7.78
C GLU A 27 -14.00 -42.26 -6.91
N ARG A 28 -13.25 -43.36 -6.75
CA ARG A 28 -11.93 -43.39 -6.10
C ARG A 28 -10.87 -42.57 -6.83
N GLU A 29 -10.91 -42.53 -8.16
CA GLU A 29 -10.00 -41.72 -8.97
C GLU A 29 -10.24 -40.22 -8.73
N ARG A 30 -11.50 -39.79 -8.72
CA ARG A 30 -11.90 -38.41 -8.37
C ARG A 30 -11.56 -38.03 -6.93
N GLU A 31 -11.64 -38.98 -6.01
CA GLU A 31 -11.26 -38.77 -4.61
C GLU A 31 -9.75 -38.55 -4.47
N ARG A 32 -8.93 -39.36 -5.15
CA ARG A 32 -7.46 -39.19 -5.24
C ARG A 32 -7.05 -37.89 -5.94
N GLU A 33 -7.80 -37.46 -6.95
CA GLU A 33 -7.56 -36.19 -7.64
C GLU A 33 -7.80 -35.01 -6.70
N ARG A 34 -8.89 -35.02 -5.93
CA ARG A 34 -9.19 -34.02 -4.88
C ARG A 34 -8.19 -34.03 -3.74
N GLU A 35 -7.69 -35.20 -3.36
CA GLU A 35 -6.65 -35.32 -2.33
C GLU A 35 -5.33 -34.68 -2.78
N ARG A 36 -4.91 -34.93 -4.02
CA ARG A 36 -3.75 -34.28 -4.66
C ARG A 36 -3.93 -32.78 -4.86
N GLU A 37 -5.15 -32.32 -5.13
CA GLU A 37 -5.46 -30.90 -5.23
C GLU A 37 -5.31 -30.20 -3.88
N ARG A 38 -5.83 -30.81 -2.81
CA ARG A 38 -5.66 -30.33 -1.42
C ARG A 38 -4.22 -30.38 -0.94
N GLU A 39 -3.45 -31.39 -1.34
CA GLU A 39 -2.03 -31.50 -1.03
C GLU A 39 -1.24 -30.36 -1.70
N ARG A 40 -1.53 -30.05 -2.97
CA ARG A 40 -0.96 -28.91 -3.70
C ARG A 40 -1.41 -27.55 -3.16
N GLU A 41 -2.61 -27.46 -2.61
CA GLU A 41 -3.11 -26.26 -1.94
C GLU A 41 -2.35 -26.02 -0.63
N ARG A 42 -2.16 -27.08 0.18
CA ARG A 42 -1.32 -27.04 1.39
C ARG A 42 0.14 -26.71 1.09
N GLU A 43 0.75 -27.33 0.08
CA GLU A 43 2.12 -26.97 -0.35
C GLU A 43 2.24 -25.51 -0.80
N ARG A 44 1.17 -24.91 -1.35
CA ARG A 44 1.13 -23.48 -1.72
C ARG A 44 0.97 -22.59 -0.48
N GLU A 45 0.19 -23.00 0.50
CA GLU A 45 0.04 -22.30 1.78
C GLU A 45 1.35 -22.37 2.60
N GLU A 46 2.00 -23.54 2.72
CA GLU A 46 3.29 -23.69 3.40
C GLU A 46 4.39 -22.87 2.71
N ARG A 47 4.51 -22.94 1.38
CA ARG A 47 5.44 -22.07 0.62
C ARG A 47 5.09 -20.58 0.69
N GLY A 48 3.84 -20.24 1.03
CA GLY A 48 3.40 -18.88 1.32
C GLY A 48 3.74 -18.43 2.75
N GLY A 49 3.90 -19.37 3.69
CA GLY A 49 4.19 -19.12 5.10
C GLY A 49 5.69 -18.95 5.42
N GLU A 50 6.58 -19.66 4.74
CA GLU A 50 8.03 -19.69 5.04
C GLU A 50 8.84 -18.46 4.59
N ARG A 51 8.34 -17.24 4.83
CA ARG A 51 9.13 -15.99 4.68
C ARG A 51 8.95 -14.99 5.83
N ARG A 52 8.91 -15.47 7.08
CA ARG A 52 9.03 -14.62 8.29
C ARG A 52 9.89 -15.22 9.40
N GLU A 53 11.18 -15.42 9.12
CA GLU A 53 12.22 -15.24 10.15
C GLU A 53 13.28 -14.28 9.59
N GLY A 54 13.25 -13.02 10.01
CA GLY A 54 14.06 -11.99 9.34
C GLY A 54 13.86 -10.55 9.81
N ARG A 55 14.04 -10.32 11.12
CA ARG A 55 14.16 -8.98 11.78
C ARG A 55 12.93 -8.08 11.73
N GLY A 56 12.70 -7.36 12.83
CA GLY A 56 11.71 -6.29 12.89
C GLY A 56 12.08 -5.16 11.93
N GLY A 57 11.16 -4.82 11.03
CA GLY A 57 11.13 -3.59 10.26
C GLY A 57 9.76 -2.95 10.46
N GLU A 58 9.70 -1.62 10.50
CA GLU A 58 8.49 -0.90 10.90
C GLU A 58 7.27 -1.19 10.01
N GLY A 59 6.08 -0.92 10.56
CA GLY A 59 4.79 -1.18 9.92
C GLY A 59 4.65 -0.43 8.59
N ARG A 60 4.95 -1.11 7.48
CA ARG A 60 4.65 -0.62 6.13
C ARG A 60 3.17 -0.82 5.83
N GLY A 61 2.49 0.29 5.56
CA GLY A 61 1.03 0.34 5.45
C GLY A 61 0.45 -0.52 4.33
N GLU A 62 -0.80 -0.93 4.56
CA GLU A 62 -1.67 -1.59 3.60
C GLU A 62 -2.12 -0.60 2.50
N VAL A 63 -1.20 -0.23 1.59
CA VAL A 63 -1.48 0.78 0.56
C VAL A 63 -0.98 0.33 -0.82
N ASN A 64 -1.75 -0.54 -1.46
CA ASN A 64 -1.93 -0.45 -2.91
C ASN A 64 -3.37 -0.79 -3.29
N PRO A 65 -4.35 0.07 -2.93
CA PRO A 65 -5.67 -0.01 -3.52
C PRO A 65 -5.51 0.19 -5.03
N ARG A 66 -5.71 -0.88 -5.81
CA ARG A 66 -5.68 -0.84 -7.30
C ARG A 66 -6.86 -0.05 -7.90
N HIS A 67 -7.48 0.80 -7.10
CA HIS A 67 -8.55 1.72 -7.46
C HIS A 67 -7.94 2.99 -8.03
N LEU A 68 -8.16 3.22 -9.33
CA LEU A 68 -7.72 4.42 -10.03
C LEU A 68 -8.53 5.65 -9.55
N THR A 69 -8.00 6.38 -8.57
CA THR A 69 -8.57 7.65 -8.13
C THR A 69 -8.07 8.79 -9.03
N ARG A 70 -8.96 9.36 -9.85
CA ARG A 70 -8.64 10.55 -10.64
C ARG A 70 -8.60 11.79 -9.75
N VAL A 71 -7.40 12.20 -9.34
CA VAL A 71 -7.19 13.48 -8.66
C VAL A 71 -6.93 14.57 -9.72
N VAL A 72 -7.65 15.68 -9.64
CA VAL A 72 -7.28 16.90 -10.35
C VAL A 72 -6.54 17.75 -9.31
N VAL A 73 -5.22 17.88 -9.45
CA VAL A 73 -4.43 18.73 -8.56
C VAL A 73 -4.56 20.15 -9.06
N TRP A 74 -5.29 20.94 -8.28
CA TRP A 74 -5.68 22.30 -8.59
C TRP A 74 -4.52 23.25 -8.14
N ASN A 75 -4.16 24.36 -8.82
CA ASN A 75 -3.21 25.39 -8.30
C ASN A 75 -3.76 26.85 -8.25
N ARG A 76 -3.57 27.59 -7.13
CA ARG A 76 -3.93 29.03 -6.92
C ARG A 76 -2.83 29.87 -6.27
N SER A 77 -1.65 29.30 -6.06
CA SER A 77 -0.49 30.07 -5.64
C SER A 77 0.02 30.95 -6.79
N PRO A 78 0.54 32.17 -6.53
CA PRO A 78 1.38 32.90 -7.50
C PRO A 78 2.75 32.24 -7.73
N ARG A 79 3.09 31.18 -6.97
CA ARG A 79 4.31 30.39 -7.17
C ARG A 79 4.07 29.21 -8.11
N VAL A 80 5.12 28.83 -8.83
CA VAL A 80 5.23 27.47 -9.39
C VAL A 80 5.21 26.49 -8.22
N VAL A 81 4.35 25.46 -8.31
CA VAL A 81 4.25 24.40 -7.31
C VAL A 81 4.91 23.14 -7.88
N GLN A 82 5.77 22.51 -7.11
CA GLN A 82 6.32 21.19 -7.43
C GLN A 82 5.60 20.15 -6.54
N PRO A 83 4.63 19.38 -7.07
CA PRO A 83 4.00 18.32 -6.30
C PRO A 83 5.02 17.22 -6.02
N VAL A 84 4.88 16.57 -4.87
CA VAL A 84 5.67 15.41 -4.47
C VAL A 84 4.72 14.28 -4.14
N TRP A 85 4.95 13.11 -4.74
CA TRP A 85 4.27 11.86 -4.43
C TRP A 85 5.15 11.05 -3.48
N LEU A 86 4.57 10.41 -2.47
CA LEU A 86 5.28 9.42 -1.65
C LEU A 86 5.06 8.04 -2.25
N ASP A 87 6.15 7.36 -2.62
CA ASP A 87 6.07 6.00 -3.16
C ASP A 87 5.81 4.94 -2.07
N PHE A 88 5.72 3.66 -2.47
CA PHE A 88 5.49 2.53 -1.54
C PHE A 88 6.63 2.29 -0.54
N HIS A 89 7.76 2.97 -0.68
CA HIS A 89 8.87 2.93 0.27
C HIS A 89 8.87 4.14 1.23
N GLY A 90 8.01 5.13 0.98
CA GLY A 90 7.91 6.38 1.73
C GLY A 90 8.80 7.49 1.19
N GLU A 91 9.42 7.31 0.01
CA GLU A 91 10.38 8.26 -0.53
C GLU A 91 9.71 9.34 -1.41
N PRO A 92 10.16 10.60 -1.34
CA PRO A 92 9.56 11.73 -2.05
C PRO A 92 9.94 11.76 -3.53
N GLN A 93 9.01 11.37 -4.39
CA GLN A 93 9.12 11.41 -5.85
C GLN A 93 8.55 12.73 -6.42
N PRO A 94 9.34 13.56 -7.12
CA PRO A 94 8.84 14.80 -7.70
C PRO A 94 7.92 14.52 -8.90
N PHE A 95 6.81 15.24 -8.98
CA PHE A 95 5.90 15.23 -10.14
C PHE A 95 6.09 16.47 -11.02
N GLN A 96 5.45 16.50 -12.19
CA GLN A 96 5.50 17.65 -13.09
C GLN A 96 5.05 18.94 -12.38
N ALA A 97 5.88 19.98 -12.46
CA ALA A 97 5.60 21.27 -11.84
C ALA A 97 4.35 21.95 -12.43
N LEU A 98 3.52 22.51 -11.54
CA LEU A 98 2.28 23.19 -11.87
C LEU A 98 2.49 24.70 -11.87
N LEU A 99 2.18 25.33 -13.00
CA LEU A 99 2.20 26.79 -13.14
C LEU A 99 1.07 27.45 -12.33
N PRO A 100 1.22 28.73 -11.94
CA PRO A 100 0.18 29.52 -11.29
C PRO A 100 -1.16 29.50 -12.03
N GLY A 101 -2.26 29.57 -11.27
CA GLY A 101 -3.61 29.76 -11.82
C GLY A 101 -4.26 28.53 -12.47
N THR A 102 -3.56 27.39 -12.56
CA THR A 102 -4.12 26.21 -13.23
C THR A 102 -5.34 25.58 -12.53
N THR A 103 -5.62 25.83 -11.21
CA THR A 103 -7.00 25.84 -10.62
C THR A 103 -7.24 26.26 -9.12
N ASN A 104 -6.64 25.62 -8.09
CA ASN A 104 -6.73 25.80 -6.58
C ASN A 104 -5.82 24.86 -5.70
N ILE A 105 -4.63 25.31 -5.33
CA ILE A 105 -3.84 24.96 -4.13
C ILE A 105 -3.57 26.33 -3.53
N THR A 106 -3.93 26.55 -2.27
CA THR A 106 -3.72 27.84 -1.61
C THR A 106 -2.30 27.91 -1.06
N LEU A 107 -1.69 29.09 -1.11
CA LEU A 107 -0.58 29.35 -0.18
C LEU A 107 -1.14 29.28 1.24
N PRO A 108 -0.46 28.61 2.19
CA PRO A 108 -0.77 28.77 3.59
C PRO A 108 -0.53 30.23 4.00
N VAL A 109 -1.24 30.68 5.03
CA VAL A 109 -0.98 31.98 5.66
C VAL A 109 0.31 31.85 6.48
N TYR A 110 1.45 32.07 5.84
CA TYR A 110 2.76 32.11 6.50
C TYR A 110 2.79 33.18 7.59
N THR A 111 3.60 32.96 8.64
CA THR A 111 3.88 34.03 9.60
C THR A 111 4.65 35.17 8.94
N LEU A 112 4.58 36.38 9.52
CA LEU A 112 5.36 37.52 9.03
C LEU A 112 6.87 37.19 9.01
N LYS A 113 7.36 36.46 10.01
CA LYS A 113 8.75 35.96 10.09
C LYS A 113 9.10 35.10 8.88
N GLU A 114 8.35 34.02 8.64
CA GLU A 114 8.56 33.14 7.47
C GLU A 114 8.48 33.91 6.15
N ARG A 115 7.53 34.84 6.01
CA ARG A 115 7.39 35.62 4.78
C ARG A 115 8.59 36.54 4.55
N CYS A 116 9.11 37.18 5.59
CA CYS A 116 10.34 37.98 5.51
C CYS A 116 11.56 37.12 5.15
N LEU A 117 11.74 35.96 5.80
CA LEU A 117 12.83 35.03 5.50
C LEU A 117 12.77 34.54 4.04
N GLN A 118 11.58 34.19 3.53
CA GLN A 118 11.37 33.82 2.12
C GLN A 118 11.77 34.93 1.14
N VAL A 119 11.55 36.21 1.50
CA VAL A 119 11.95 37.35 0.66
C VAL A 119 13.46 37.56 0.72
N VAL A 120 14.08 37.54 1.89
CA VAL A 120 15.55 37.71 2.04
C VAL A 120 16.30 36.63 1.26
N ARG A 121 15.88 35.36 1.36
CA ARG A 121 16.43 34.22 0.60
C ARG A 121 16.32 34.36 -0.93
N SER A 122 15.42 35.21 -1.42
CA SER A 122 15.28 35.49 -2.86
C SER A 122 16.12 36.68 -3.35
N LEU A 123 16.66 37.49 -2.43
CA LEU A 123 17.38 38.72 -2.73
C LEU A 123 18.88 38.66 -2.36
N VAL A 124 19.26 37.78 -1.44
CA VAL A 124 20.61 37.65 -0.89
C VAL A 124 21.10 36.23 -1.11
N SER A 125 22.36 36.05 -1.55
CA SER A 125 22.93 34.71 -1.69
C SER A 125 23.28 34.10 -0.33
N PRO A 126 23.29 32.75 -0.19
CA PRO A 126 23.49 32.09 1.10
C PRO A 126 24.77 32.49 1.83
N GLU A 127 25.85 32.71 1.07
CA GLU A 127 27.18 33.07 1.57
C GLU A 127 27.21 34.47 2.19
N ASN A 128 26.21 35.30 1.89
CA ASN A 128 26.10 36.67 2.36
C ASN A 128 25.13 36.85 3.54
N TYR A 129 24.43 35.80 4.01
CA TYR A 129 23.49 35.93 5.13
C TYR A 129 24.17 36.43 6.41
N ARG A 130 25.33 35.86 6.77
CA ARG A 130 26.14 36.28 7.94
C ARG A 130 26.78 37.68 7.81
N ARG A 131 26.54 38.39 6.69
CA ARG A 131 26.99 39.78 6.44
C ARG A 131 25.86 40.81 6.53
N LEU A 132 24.62 40.37 6.74
CA LEU A 132 23.47 41.24 6.95
C LEU A 132 23.51 41.82 8.37
N ASP A 133 23.17 43.10 8.55
CA ASP A 133 23.09 43.73 9.87
C ASP A 133 21.77 43.37 10.56
N ILE A 134 21.69 42.14 11.09
CA ILE A 134 20.50 41.57 11.74
C ILE A 134 20.86 40.79 13.02
N VAL A 135 19.86 40.51 13.85
CA VAL A 135 20.02 39.75 15.11
C VAL A 135 20.52 38.34 14.82
N SER A 136 21.50 37.85 15.59
CA SER A 136 22.23 36.62 15.30
C SER A 136 21.38 35.35 15.15
N SER A 137 20.27 35.24 15.88
CA SER A 137 19.32 34.12 15.75
C SER A 137 18.65 34.05 14.38
N LEU A 138 18.51 35.18 13.69
CA LEU A 138 17.92 35.23 12.35
C LEU A 138 18.83 34.67 11.26
N TYR A 139 20.15 34.52 11.51
CA TYR A 139 21.03 33.86 10.55
C TYR A 139 20.73 32.37 10.45
N ASP A 140 20.54 31.70 11.59
CA ASP A 140 20.20 30.28 11.64
C ASP A 140 18.79 30.05 11.03
N ASP A 141 17.85 30.96 11.31
CA ASP A 141 16.54 31.00 10.64
C ASP A 141 16.63 31.23 9.11
N LEU A 142 17.65 31.94 8.60
CA LEU A 142 17.86 32.14 7.17
C LEU A 142 18.51 30.93 6.50
N GLU A 143 19.42 30.25 7.20
CA GLU A 143 20.10 29.04 6.73
C GLU A 143 19.21 27.80 6.76
N ASP A 144 18.17 27.74 7.60
CA ASP A 144 17.25 26.59 7.65
C ASP A 144 16.20 26.58 6.51
N TYR A 145 16.61 26.15 5.32
CA TYR A 145 15.74 26.08 4.14
C TYR A 145 14.56 25.10 4.30
N PRO A 146 13.38 25.42 3.73
CA PRO A 146 12.25 24.50 3.71
C PRO A 146 12.62 23.20 3.00
N ASN A 147 12.39 22.08 3.65
CA ASN A 147 12.82 20.76 3.20
C ASN A 147 11.70 19.73 3.39
N VAL A 148 11.31 19.07 2.29
CA VAL A 148 10.23 18.09 2.26
C VAL A 148 10.44 16.93 3.25
N ARG A 149 11.70 16.53 3.50
CA ARG A 149 12.01 15.45 4.45
C ARG A 149 11.75 15.89 5.90
N LYS A 150 12.16 17.11 6.28
CA LYS A 150 11.85 17.68 7.60
C LYS A 150 10.34 17.79 7.83
N ASP A 151 9.60 18.23 6.81
CA ASP A 151 8.14 18.29 6.87
C ASP A 151 7.50 16.89 7.00
N LEU A 152 8.02 15.88 6.29
CA LEU A 152 7.53 14.50 6.38
C LEU A 152 7.80 13.90 7.77
N GLU A 153 8.97 14.13 8.34
CA GLU A 153 9.34 13.70 9.70
C GLU A 153 8.44 14.36 10.75
N ARG A 154 8.23 15.68 10.67
CA ARG A 154 7.30 16.42 11.54
C ARG A 154 5.86 15.88 11.43
N LEU A 155 5.35 15.72 10.21
CA LEU A 155 4.00 15.19 9.98
C LEU A 155 3.84 13.74 10.46
N SER A 156 4.89 12.92 10.35
CA SER A 156 4.89 11.55 10.89
C SER A 156 4.80 11.56 12.42
N GLN A 157 5.53 12.44 13.09
CA GLN A 157 5.50 12.57 14.54
C GLN A 157 4.14 13.12 15.02
N GLU A 158 3.64 14.19 14.39
CA GLU A 158 2.29 14.72 14.64
C GLU A 158 1.20 13.65 14.44
N HIS A 159 1.34 12.77 13.44
CA HIS A 159 0.39 11.68 13.22
C HIS A 159 0.36 10.67 14.37
N ILE A 160 1.54 10.23 14.85
CA ILE A 160 1.67 9.31 15.99
C ILE A 160 1.10 9.92 17.27
N GLU A 161 1.41 11.19 17.54
CA GLU A 161 0.90 11.91 18.72
C GLU A 161 -0.62 12.07 18.68
N ASN A 162 -1.18 12.44 17.51
CA ASN A 162 -2.63 12.52 17.32
C ASN A 162 -3.32 11.16 17.44
N GLN A 163 -2.73 10.08 16.92
CA GLN A 163 -3.24 8.72 17.08
C GLN A 163 -3.30 8.32 18.56
N TRP A 164 -2.23 8.55 19.31
CA TRP A 164 -2.16 8.24 20.74
C TRP A 164 -3.15 9.07 21.59
N LEU A 165 -3.34 10.34 21.23
CA LEU A 165 -4.37 11.19 21.84
C LEU A 165 -5.79 10.68 21.55
N LEU A 166 -6.06 10.24 20.32
CA LEU A 166 -7.34 9.65 19.95
C LEU A 166 -7.60 8.32 20.68
N GLU A 167 -6.60 7.45 20.81
CA GLU A 167 -6.70 6.20 21.57
C GLU A 167 -6.98 6.48 23.06
N LYS A 168 -6.35 7.49 23.65
CA LYS A 168 -6.65 7.92 25.03
C LYS A 168 -8.09 8.42 25.18
N LEU A 169 -8.53 9.33 24.30
CA LEU A 169 -9.87 9.92 24.37
C LEU A 169 -10.99 8.92 24.05
N THR A 170 -10.70 7.87 23.28
CA THR A 170 -11.68 6.82 22.93
C THR A 170 -11.62 5.59 23.82
N GLY A 171 -10.54 5.39 24.59
CA GLY A 171 -10.39 4.30 25.55
C GLY A 171 -11.01 4.57 26.92
N ASP A 172 -11.19 5.84 27.31
CA ASP A 172 -11.50 6.27 28.67
C ASP A 172 -13.02 6.27 29.02
N TRP A 173 -13.75 5.25 28.56
CA TRP A 173 -15.15 5.00 28.96
C TRP A 173 -15.32 3.73 29.81
N ARG A 174 -14.23 3.06 30.17
CA ARG A 174 -14.22 1.84 30.99
C ARG A 174 -13.51 2.03 32.33
N THR A 175 -14.14 2.82 33.21
CA THR A 175 -13.97 2.74 34.67
C THR A 175 -15.33 2.85 35.33
#